data_AF-A0A9X2MGN8-F1
#
_entry.id   AF-A0A9X2MGN8-F1
#
_cell.length_a   1.000
_cell.length_b   1.000
_cell.length_c   1.000
_cell.angle_alpha   90.00
_cell.angle_beta   90.00
_cell.angle_gamma   90.00
#
_symmetry.space_group_name_H-M   'P 1'
#
loop_
_entity.id
_entity.type
_entity.pdbx_description
1 polymer ?
#
loop_
_entity_poly.entity_id
_entity_poly.type
_entity_poly.pdbx_seq_one_letter_code
_entity_poly.pdbx_strand_id
1 'polypeptide(L)' 'MDNKKENKKSVDENPNIDDYINKIELGNIEMTMNIKKQNNPVELLEKLYLLRNNKKLSNEDKNKEVQKIMNEYMR' A
#
# COMPACT_ATOMS: atom_id res chain seq x y z
N MET A 1 44.73 4.97 -10.84
CA MET A 1 44.25 4.00 -11.83
C MET A 1 44.41 2.63 -11.19
N ASP A 2 43.41 1.85 -10.82
CA ASP A 2 41.97 1.95 -11.00
C ASP A 2 41.28 0.98 -10.02
N ASN A 3 40.05 1.36 -9.63
CA ASN A 3 38.88 0.51 -9.33
C ASN A 3 38.99 -0.64 -8.31
N LYS A 4 38.37 -0.49 -7.12
CA LYS A 4 36.94 -0.72 -6.79
C LYS A 4 36.60 -2.20 -6.52
N LYS A 5 36.14 -2.42 -5.28
CA LYS A 5 35.01 -3.27 -4.81
C LYS A 5 35.07 -4.75 -5.21
N GLU A 6 34.88 -5.70 -4.29
CA GLU A 6 33.53 -6.07 -3.87
C GLU A 6 33.54 -6.70 -2.47
N ASN A 7 32.91 -6.00 -1.55
CA ASN A 7 32.49 -6.55 -0.27
C ASN A 7 31.21 -7.35 -0.56
N LYS A 8 31.31 -8.67 -0.68
CA LYS A 8 30.15 -9.58 -0.77
C LYS A 8 29.40 -9.53 0.56
N LYS A 9 28.51 -8.55 0.71
CA LYS A 9 27.47 -8.58 1.74
C LYS A 9 26.51 -9.71 1.38
N SER A 10 26.38 -10.64 2.32
CA SER A 10 25.39 -11.69 2.40
C SER A 10 24.02 -11.17 1.99
N VAL A 11 23.46 -11.77 0.94
CA VAL A 11 22.01 -11.70 0.71
C VAL A 11 21.44 -12.65 1.75
N ASP A 12 20.98 -12.08 2.87
CA ASP A 12 20.18 -12.80 3.85
C ASP A 12 18.94 -13.33 3.12
N GLU A 13 18.96 -14.61 2.78
CA GLU A 13 17.78 -15.39 2.44
C GLU A 13 16.88 -15.36 3.68
N ASN A 14 15.93 -14.43 3.71
CA ASN A 14 14.90 -14.41 4.73
C ASN A 14 13.69 -15.16 4.15
N PRO A 15 13.44 -16.43 4.53
CA PRO A 15 12.47 -17.30 3.84
C PRO A 15 11.04 -17.06 4.32
N ASN A 16 10.70 -15.84 4.74
CA ASN A 16 9.43 -15.56 5.41
C ASN A 16 8.83 -14.23 4.97
N ILE A 17 8.67 -14.08 3.66
CA ILE A 17 7.76 -13.08 3.10
C ILE A 17 6.55 -13.86 2.62
N ASP A 18 5.59 -14.07 3.52
CA ASP A 18 4.21 -14.37 3.16
C ASP A 18 3.67 -13.19 2.32
N ASP A 19 4.04 -13.13 1.04
CA ASP A 19 3.46 -12.22 0.07
C ASP A 19 2.03 -12.70 -0.20
N TYR A 20 1.06 -12.09 0.48
CA TYR A 20 -0.36 -12.34 0.22
C TYR A 20 -0.70 -11.73 -1.13
N ILE A 21 -0.88 -12.59 -2.13
CA ILE A 21 -1.33 -12.20 -3.47
C ILE A 21 -2.84 -11.95 -3.39
N ASN A 22 -3.24 -10.69 -3.45
CA ASN A 22 -4.66 -10.32 -3.55
C ASN A 22 -5.03 -10.18 -5.03
N LYS A 23 -6.05 -10.94 -5.45
CA LYS A 23 -6.63 -10.86 -6.79
C LYS A 23 -7.97 -10.12 -6.73
N ILE A 24 -8.10 -9.04 -7.50
CA ILE A 24 -9.33 -8.26 -7.63
C ILE A 24 -9.83 -8.38 -9.08
N GLU A 25 -11.09 -8.76 -9.25
CA GLU A 25 -11.78 -8.81 -10.54
C GLU A 25 -12.85 -7.71 -10.58
N LEU A 26 -12.70 -6.73 -11.48
CA LEU A 26 -13.71 -5.70 -11.76
C LEU A 26 -14.16 -5.80 -13.23
N GLY A 27 -15.22 -6.58 -13.46
CA GLY A 27 -15.76 -6.79 -14.81
C GLY A 27 -14.73 -7.42 -15.75
N ASN A 28 -14.21 -6.63 -16.69
CA ASN A 28 -13.26 -7.09 -17.71
C ASN A 28 -11.79 -6.89 -17.29
N ILE A 29 -11.54 -6.38 -16.08
CA ILE A 29 -10.21 -6.01 -15.59
C ILE A 29 -9.83 -6.95 -14.46
N GLU A 30 -8.67 -7.58 -14.61
CA GLU A 30 -8.03 -8.39 -13.57
C GLU A 30 -6.80 -7.64 -13.05
N MET A 31 -6.69 -7.48 -11.73
CA MET A 31 -5.56 -6.84 -11.08
C MET A 31 -5.01 -7.73 -9.97
N THR A 32 -3.71 -8.03 -10.06
CA THR A 32 -2.98 -8.84 -9.08
C THR A 32 -2.01 -7.94 -8.34
N MET A 33 -2.14 -7.87 -7.01
CA MET A 33 -1.31 -7.02 -6.16
C MET A 33 -0.57 -7.87 -5.11
N ASN A 34 0.75 -7.73 -5.07
CA ASN A 34 1.59 -8.26 -3.98
C ASN A 34 1.59 -7.24 -2.86
N ILE A 35 0.88 -7.52 -1.77
CA ILE A 35 0.76 -6.62 -0.64
C ILE A 35 1.34 -7.32 0.59
N LYS A 36 2.45 -6.79 1.13
CA LYS A 36 2.92 -7.15 2.48
C LYS A 36 1.78 -6.85 3.45
N LYS A 37 1.20 -7.88 4.08
CA LYS A 37 0.17 -7.86 5.14
C LYS A 37 -0.26 -6.45 5.59
N GLN A 38 -0.98 -5.75 4.72
CA GLN A 38 -1.65 -4.50 4.99
C GLN A 38 -3.15 -4.83 4.99
N ASN A 39 -3.93 -4.04 5.72
CA ASN A 39 -5.38 -4.22 5.74
C ASN A 39 -5.95 -4.20 4.29
N ASN A 40 -7.18 -4.68 4.10
CA ASN A 40 -7.72 -4.89 2.76
C ASN A 40 -7.66 -3.61 1.88
N PRO A 41 -6.99 -3.62 0.71
CA PRO A 41 -6.88 -2.44 -0.15
C PRO A 41 -8.22 -1.94 -0.67
N VAL A 42 -9.22 -2.82 -0.78
CA VAL A 42 -10.58 -2.43 -1.19
C VAL A 42 -11.22 -1.52 -0.15
N GLU A 43 -11.06 -1.83 1.14
CA GLU A 43 -11.60 -1.01 2.23
C GLU A 43 -10.93 0.37 2.30
N LEU A 44 -9.62 0.45 2.01
CA LEU A 44 -8.91 1.71 1.88
C LEU A 44 -9.52 2.57 0.75
N LEU A 45 -9.71 1.99 -0.43
CA LEU A 45 -10.26 2.69 -1.58
C LEU A 45 -11.69 3.18 -1.33
N GLU A 46 -12.52 2.38 -0.66
CA GLU A 46 -13.87 2.76 -0.29
C GLU A 46 -13.88 3.97 0.66
N LYS A 47 -13.08 3.92 1.74
CA LYS A 47 -12.94 5.05 2.69
C LYS A 47 -12.49 6.33 1.99
N LEU A 48 -11.51 6.24 1.10
CA LEU A 48 -10.99 7.40 0.35
C LEU A 48 -12.03 7.96 -0.66
N TYR A 49 -12.79 7.09 -1.32
CA TYR A 49 -13.84 7.51 -2.25
C TYR A 49 -14.95 8.29 -1.53
N LEU A 50 -15.41 7.78 -0.37
CA LEU A 50 -16.41 8.47 0.46
C LEU A 50 -15.90 9.83 0.94
N LEU A 51 -14.65 9.90 1.39
CA LEU A 51 -14.03 11.15 1.86
C LEU A 51 -13.92 12.19 0.74
N ARG A 52 -13.50 11.79 -0.48
CA ARG A 52 -13.41 12.68 -1.64
C ARG A 52 -14.75 13.35 -1.93
N ASN A 53 -15.83 12.57 -1.92
CA ASN A 53 -17.18 13.02 -2.25
C ASN A 53 -17.89 13.77 -1.12
N ASN A 54 -17.30 13.83 0.07
CA ASN A 54 -17.86 14.57 1.19
C ASN A 54 -17.77 16.09 0.94
N LYS A 55 -18.90 16.73 0.63
CA LYS A 55 -18.98 18.19 0.38
C LYS A 55 -19.02 19.03 1.66
N LYS A 56 -19.19 18.41 2.84
CA LYS A 56 -19.26 19.12 4.13
C LYS A 56 -17.88 19.47 4.70
N LEU A 57 -16.83 18.81 4.21
CA LEU A 57 -15.46 19.04 4.65
C LEU A 57 -14.71 19.92 3.63
N SER A 58 -14.19 21.05 4.11
CA SER A 58 -12.75 21.17 4.31
C SER A 58 -11.80 20.43 3.35
N ASN A 59 -11.08 21.08 2.43
CA ASN A 59 -9.91 20.43 1.83
C ASN A 59 -8.82 20.14 2.88
N GLU A 60 -8.59 21.06 3.83
CA GLU A 60 -7.66 20.84 4.94
C GLU A 60 -8.14 19.70 5.85
N ASP A 61 -9.43 19.64 6.15
CA ASP A 61 -9.98 18.60 7.01
C ASP A 61 -9.96 17.24 6.31
N LYS A 62 -10.22 17.20 4.99
CA LYS A 62 -10.02 15.98 4.20
C LYS A 62 -8.59 15.48 4.27
N ASN A 63 -7.59 16.38 4.19
CA ASN A 63 -6.19 15.97 4.30
C ASN A 63 -5.87 15.36 5.66
N LYS A 64 -6.42 15.90 6.76
CA LYS A 64 -6.28 15.31 8.10
C LYS A 64 -6.93 13.93 8.19
N GLU A 65 -8.10 13.74 7.60
CA GLU A 65 -8.78 12.44 7.57
C GLU A 65 -8.03 11.41 6.71
N VAL A 66 -7.45 11.82 5.58
CA VAL A 66 -6.58 10.93 4.77
C VAL A 66 -5.41 10.40 5.60
N GLN A 67 -4.76 11.25 6.39
CA GLN A 67 -3.65 10.82 7.26
C GLN A 67 -4.10 9.76 8.26
N LYS A 68 -5.30 9.90 8.85
CA LYS A 68 -5.85 8.90 9.77
C LYS A 68 -6.14 7.57 9.07
N ILE A 69 -6.80 7.62 7.90
CA ILE A 69 -7.14 6.44 7.10
C ILE A 69 -5.87 5.68 6.70
N MET A 70 -4.83 6.38 6.25
CA MET A 70 -3.57 5.77 5.86
C MET A 70 -2.83 5.15 7.06
N ASN A 71 -2.84 5.82 8.22
CA ASN A 71 -2.25 5.26 9.44
C ASN A 71 -2.97 4.00 9.93
N GLU A 72 -4.30 3.92 9.76
CA GLU A 72 -5.08 2.72 10.08
C GLU A 72 -4.76 1.58 9.09
N TYR A 73 -4.63 1.89 7.80
CA TYR A 73 -4.33 0.90 6.77
C TYR A 73 -2.94 0.28 6.90
N MET A 74 -1.95 1.08 7.34
CA MET A 74 -0.55 0.68 7.48
C MET A 74 -0.23 -0.03 8.80
N ARG A 75 -1.18 -0.08 9.75
CA ARG A 75 -1.06 -0.83 11.01
C ARG A 75 -1.42 -2.30 10.82
#